data_AF-V4PHJ3-F1
#
_entry.id   AF-V4PHJ3-F1
#
_cell.length_a   1.000
_cell.length_b   1.000
_cell.length_c   1.000
_cell.angle_alpha   90.00
_cell.angle_beta   90.00
_cell.angle_gamma   90.00
#
_symmetry.space_group_name_H-M   'P 1'
#
loop_
_entity.id
_entity.type
_entity.pdbx_description
1 polymer ?
#
loop_
_entity_poly.entity_id
_entity_poly.type
_entity_poly.pdbx_seq_one_letter_code
_entity_poly.pdbx_strand_id
1 'polypeptide(L)' 'MNATSLPFSAPKPSTVRQFNVDGESFEEDLPPELFDPEEDLDELATYAHIADTWND' A
#
# COMPACT_ATOMS: atom_id res chain seq x y z
N MET A 1 -17.32 -42.90 -21.79
CA MET A 1 -16.14 -42.43 -21.06
C MET A 1 -16.62 -41.35 -20.11
N ASN A 2 -16.63 -41.61 -18.81
CA ASN A 2 -17.17 -40.70 -17.80
C ASN A 2 -15.98 -39.92 -17.20
N ALA A 3 -15.80 -38.67 -17.62
CA ALA A 3 -14.71 -37.82 -17.14
C ALA A 3 -15.18 -37.09 -15.87
N THR A 4 -14.78 -37.58 -14.71
CA THR A 4 -14.99 -36.88 -13.43
C THR A 4 -14.02 -35.70 -13.39
N SER A 5 -14.50 -34.49 -13.68
CA SER A 5 -13.72 -33.27 -13.46
C SER A 5 -13.62 -33.01 -11.96
N LEU A 6 -12.46 -33.32 -11.37
CA LEU A 6 -12.15 -32.91 -10.01
C LEU A 6 -12.11 -31.37 -9.97
N PRO A 7 -12.78 -30.69 -9.02
CA PRO A 7 -12.67 -29.25 -8.89
C PRO A 7 -11.21 -28.91 -8.56
N PHE A 8 -10.54 -28.22 -9.46
CA PHE A 8 -9.19 -27.73 -9.21
C PHE A 8 -9.24 -26.77 -8.02
N SER A 9 -8.49 -27.08 -6.97
CA SER A 9 -8.25 -26.15 -5.86
C SER A 9 -7.69 -24.86 -6.44
N ALA A 10 -8.40 -23.74 -6.25
CA ALA A 10 -7.91 -22.45 -6.67
C ALA A 10 -6.52 -22.20 -6.02
N PRO A 11 -5.53 -21.69 -6.76
CA PRO A 11 -4.25 -21.31 -6.17
C PRO A 11 -4.49 -20.37 -5.00
N LYS A 12 -3.86 -20.65 -3.85
CA LYS A 12 -3.86 -19.71 -2.72
C LYS A 12 -3.28 -18.38 -3.22
N PRO A 13 -3.88 -17.23 -2.86
CA PRO A 13 -3.29 -15.94 -3.20
C PRO A 13 -1.86 -15.91 -2.67
N SER A 14 -0.91 -15.69 -3.58
CA SER A 14 0.50 -15.51 -3.23
C SER A 14 0.64 -14.18 -2.50
N THR A 15 1.35 -14.17 -1.37
CA THR A 15 1.76 -12.94 -0.68
C THR A 15 2.45 -12.02 -1.69
N VAL A 16 1.92 -10.81 -1.84
CA VAL A 16 2.50 -9.79 -2.73
C VAL A 16 3.68 -9.19 -1.98
N ARG A 17 4.91 -9.50 -2.42
CA ARG A 17 6.09 -8.82 -1.88
C ARG A 17 6.06 -7.36 -2.37
N GLN A 18 5.84 -6.44 -1.44
CA GLN A 18 5.99 -5.02 -1.70
C GLN A 18 7.46 -4.64 -1.56
N PHE A 19 7.93 -3.74 -2.42
CA PHE A 19 9.29 -3.23 -2.40
C PHE A 19 9.22 -1.71 -2.21
N ASN A 20 10.03 -1.17 -1.31
CA ASN A 20 10.20 0.27 -1.19
C ASN A 20 11.02 0.82 -2.36
N VAL A 21 11.06 2.15 -2.49
CA VAL A 21 11.84 2.88 -3.50
C VAL A 21 13.33 2.49 -3.47
N ASP A 22 13.84 2.11 -2.30
CA ASP A 22 15.22 1.65 -2.09
C ASP A 22 15.45 0.17 -2.42
N GLY A 23 14.43 -0.56 -2.87
CA GLY A 23 14.51 -1.97 -3.25
C GLY A 23 14.49 -2.96 -2.09
N GLU A 24 14.27 -2.50 -0.86
CA GLU A 24 14.05 -3.36 0.30
C GLU A 24 12.63 -3.95 0.26
N SER A 25 12.53 -5.27 0.46
CA SER A 25 11.24 -5.99 0.46
C SER A 25 10.66 -6.05 1.87
N PHE A 26 9.44 -5.57 2.05
CA PHE A 26 8.74 -5.62 3.33
C PHE A 26 7.68 -6.73 3.30
N GLU A 27 7.69 -7.57 4.32
CA GLU A 27 6.66 -8.57 4.63
C GLU A 27 5.58 -7.95 5.54
N GLU A 28 5.22 -6.70 5.29
CA GLU A 28 4.17 -6.04 6.06
C GLU A 28 2.82 -6.36 5.40
N ASP A 29 2.14 -7.39 5.91
CA ASP A 29 0.73 -7.68 5.59
C ASP A 29 -0.22 -6.59 6.13
N LEU A 30 0.31 -5.46 6.60
CA LEU A 30 -0.49 -4.31 7.00
C LEU A 30 -0.83 -3.49 5.75
N PRO A 31 -2.11 -3.10 5.57
CA PRO A 31 -2.45 -2.16 4.53
C PRO A 31 -1.65 -0.87 4.74
N PRO A 32 -1.25 -0.18 3.66
CA PRO A 32 -0.61 1.12 3.78
C PRO A 32 -1.52 2.05 4.59
N GLU A 33 -0.91 2.90 5.42
CA GLU A 33 -1.63 3.93 6.15
C GLU A 33 -2.40 4.81 5.17
N LEU A 34 -3.70 4.99 5.42
CA LEU A 34 -4.58 5.81 4.61
C LEU A 34 -4.67 7.19 5.24
N PHE A 35 -4.87 8.20 4.39
CA PHE A 35 -5.02 9.57 4.85
C PHE A 35 -6.17 9.70 5.86
N ASP A 36 -5.87 10.20 7.06
CA ASP A 36 -6.81 10.54 8.12
C ASP A 36 -6.92 12.06 8.25
N PRO A 37 -8.05 12.67 7.87
CA PRO A 37 -8.25 14.11 8.01
C PRO A 37 -8.11 14.64 9.45
N GLU A 38 -8.32 13.83 10.49
CA GLU A 38 -8.19 14.28 11.88
C GLU A 38 -6.74 14.40 12.32
N GLU A 39 -5.83 13.63 11.73
CA GLU A 39 -4.40 13.59 12.07
C GLU A 39 -3.54 14.34 11.03
N ASP A 40 -3.84 14.17 9.74
CA ASP A 40 -2.95 14.57 8.65
C ASP A 40 -3.14 16.02 8.18
N LEU A 41 -4.23 16.69 8.54
CA LEU A 41 -4.49 18.07 8.10
C LEU A 41 -3.48 19.06 8.70
N ASP A 42 -3.03 18.83 9.93
CA ASP A 42 -2.05 19.68 10.60
C ASP A 42 -0.65 19.52 9.96
N GLU A 43 -0.31 18.29 9.60
CA GLU A 43 0.92 18.00 8.86
C GLU A 43 0.88 18.63 7.45
N LEU A 44 -0.25 18.49 6.74
CA LEU A 44 -0.45 19.10 5.43
C LEU A 44 -0.33 20.63 5.48
N ALA A 45 -0.88 21.28 6.52
CA ALA A 45 -0.77 22.71 6.72
C ALA A 45 0.69 23.16 6.90
N THR A 46 1.49 22.35 7.58
CA THR A 46 2.92 22.59 7.75
C THR A 46 3.66 22.52 6.42
N TYR A 47 3.38 21.50 5.59
CA TYR A 47 3.97 21.38 4.26
C TYR A 47 3.57 22.52 3.33
N ALA A 48 2.30 22.95 3.38
CA ALA A 48 1.83 24.10 2.61
C ALA A 48 2.59 25.39 2.98
N HIS A 49 2.81 25.62 4.28
CA HIS A 49 3.59 26.77 4.74
C HIS A 49 5.04 26.75 4.27
N ILE A 50 5.69 25.58 4.31
CA ILE A 50 7.05 25.40 3.78
C ILE A 50 7.08 25.69 2.27
N ALA A 51 6.12 25.15 1.51
CA ALA A 51 6.06 25.37 0.07
C ALA A 51 5.87 26.85 -0.29
N ASP A 52 5.02 27.57 0.43
CA ASP A 52 4.79 29.00 0.22
C ASP A 52 6.04 29.83 0.53
N THR A 53 6.76 29.50 1.60
CA THR A 53 7.98 30.23 2.00
C THR A 53 9.19 29.96 1.10
N TRP A 54 9.16 28.89 0.30
CA TRP A 54 10.23 28.57 -0.65
C TRP A 54 10.05 29.22 -2.03
N ASN A 55 8.90 29.83 -2.30
CA ASN A 55 8.55 30.40 -3.60
C ASN A 55 8.84 31.93 -3.69
N ASP A 56 9.57 32.46 -2.71
CA ASP A 56 10.03 33.86 -2.58
C ASP A 56 11.55 33.96 -2.84
#